data_AF-A0A397B8N0-F1
#
_entry.id   AF-A0A397B8N0-F1
#
_cell.length_a   1.000
_cell.length_b   1.000
_cell.length_c   1.000
_cell.angle_alpha   90.00
_cell.angle_beta   90.00
_cell.angle_gamma   90.00
#
_symmetry.space_group_name_H-M   'P 1'
#
loop_
_entity.id
_entity.type
_entity.pdbx_description
1 polymer ?
#
loop_
_entity_poly.entity_id
_entity_poly.type
_entity_poly.pdbx_seq_one_letter_code
_entity_poly.pdbx_strand_id
1 'polypeptide(L)'
;MEVIAKFTQDGLARAKQAHRLFVTLTYAQSLDGSIAAVRADNPSLTVRLVQGTATSPRCGVILLFGQIHARGITSVMVEGGASILTSCLMVQATDSQFLSHGIVTIAPLFVCVLYAIEKKVISWA
;
A
#
# COMPACT_ATOMS: atom_id res chain seq x y z
N MET A 1 14.66 11.78 14.49
CA MET A 1 14.54 11.77 13.01
C MET A 1 15.52 10.81 12.34
N GLU A 2 16.69 10.54 12.92
CA GLU A 2 17.74 9.69 12.32
C GLU A 2 17.35 8.20 12.17
N VAL A 3 16.56 7.66 13.10
CA VAL A 3 16.11 6.25 13.08
C VAL A 3 15.20 5.94 11.88
N ILE A 4 14.25 6.82 11.57
CA ILE A 4 13.32 6.63 10.44
C ILE A 4 14.07 6.73 9.12
N ALA A 5 14.97 7.72 8.98
CA ALA A 5 15.79 7.88 7.80
C ALA A 5 16.70 6.65 7.57
N LYS A 6 17.33 6.15 8.63
CA LYS A 6 18.15 4.94 8.57
C LYS A 6 17.35 3.71 8.17
N PHE A 7 16.16 3.53 8.74
CA PHE A 7 15.28 2.41 8.39
C PHE A 7 14.89 2.40 6.90
N THR A 8 14.59 3.58 6.34
CA THR A 8 14.30 3.75 4.91
C THR A 8 15.54 3.44 4.05
N GLN A 9 16.72 3.94 4.44
CA GLN A 9 17.98 3.68 3.72
C GLN A 9 18.36 2.20 3.72
N ASP A 10 18.29 1.53 4.88
CA ASP A 10 18.57 0.11 5.02
C ASP A 10 17.56 -0.73 4.20
N GLY A 11 16.30 -0.30 4.15
CA GLY A 11 15.29 -0.89 3.27
C GLY A 11 15.61 -0.72 1.78
N LEU A 12 16.06 0.47 1.36
CA LEU A 12 16.43 0.75 -0.02
C LEU A 12 17.64 -0.08 -0.45
N ALA A 13 18.64 -0.22 0.41
CA ALA A 13 19.81 -1.07 0.17
C ALA A 13 19.41 -2.55 -0.04
N ARG A 14 18.53 -3.09 0.82
CA ARG A 14 18.00 -4.46 0.67
C ARG A 14 17.23 -4.65 -0.63
N ALA A 15 16.39 -3.68 -1.00
CA ALA A 15 15.63 -3.73 -2.25
C ALA A 15 16.55 -3.72 -3.48
N LYS A 16 17.56 -2.84 -3.46
CA LYS A 16 18.58 -2.76 -4.52
C LYS A 16 19.37 -4.06 -4.66
N GLN A 17 19.79 -4.67 -3.55
CA GLN A 17 20.53 -5.93 -3.57
C GLN A 17 19.69 -7.10 -4.09
N ALA A 18 18.39 -7.10 -3.80
CA ALA A 18 17.44 -8.09 -4.31
C ALA A 18 16.91 -7.78 -5.73
N HIS A 19 17.43 -6.74 -6.40
CA HIS A 19 16.95 -6.27 -7.71
C HIS A 19 15.42 -6.07 -7.77
N ARG A 20 14.84 -5.59 -6.66
CA ARG A 20 13.40 -5.34 -6.56
C ARG A 20 13.10 -3.87 -6.35
N LEU A 21 11.88 -3.48 -6.73
CA LEU A 21 11.36 -2.15 -6.46
C LEU A 21 11.27 -1.91 -4.96
N PHE A 22 11.72 -0.74 -4.50
CA PHE A 22 11.51 -0.33 -3.12
C PHE A 22 10.12 0.27 -2.96
N VAL A 23 9.21 -0.46 -2.30
CA VAL A 23 7.82 -0.03 -2.12
C VAL A 23 7.57 0.43 -0.68
N THR A 24 7.08 1.66 -0.53
CA THR A 24 6.55 2.20 0.73
C THR A 24 5.03 2.26 0.66
N LEU A 25 4.34 1.64 1.62
CA LEU A 25 2.90 1.81 1.80
C LEU A 25 2.66 2.89 2.87
N THR A 26 1.90 3.94 2.57
CA THR A 26 1.52 4.96 3.55
C THR A 26 0.02 5.20 3.54
N TYR A 27 -0.61 5.25 4.72
CA TYR A 27 -2.02 5.62 4.86
C TYR A 27 -2.33 6.10 6.27
N ALA A 28 -3.43 6.84 6.42
CA ALA A 28 -3.97 7.22 7.71
C ALA A 28 -5.20 6.37 8.03
N GLN A 29 -5.34 5.94 9.28
CA GLN A 29 -6.53 5.26 9.78
C GLN A 29 -6.95 5.78 11.16
N SER A 30 -8.22 5.61 11.50
CA SER A 30 -8.77 5.75 12.84
C SER A 30 -8.37 4.58 13.75
N LEU A 31 -8.73 4.64 15.03
CA LEU A 31 -8.46 3.57 16.01
C LEU A 31 -9.14 2.23 15.65
N ASP A 32 -10.26 2.27 14.93
CA ASP A 32 -10.95 1.09 14.39
C ASP A 32 -10.43 0.62 13.02
N GLY A 33 -9.45 1.31 12.43
CA GLY A 33 -8.87 0.95 11.13
C GLY A 33 -9.60 1.52 9.92
N SER A 34 -10.48 2.51 10.12
CA SER A 34 -11.18 3.21 9.06
C SER A 34 -10.28 4.30 8.44
N ILE A 35 -10.15 4.28 7.12
CA ILE A 35 -9.35 5.22 6.32
C ILE A 35 -10.16 6.35 5.69
N ALA A 36 -11.49 6.26 5.71
CA ALA A 36 -12.36 7.36 5.29
C ALA A 36 -13.63 7.43 6.16
N ALA A 37 -14.13 8.64 6.36
CA ALA A 37 -15.38 8.91 7.10
C ALA A 37 -16.64 8.78 6.25
N VAL A 38 -16.51 8.63 4.93
CA VAL A 38 -17.62 8.44 4.00
C VAL A 38 -17.16 7.47 2.92
N ARG A 39 -17.99 6.47 2.58
CA ARG A 39 -17.81 5.70 1.34
C ARG A 39 -18.23 6.61 0.19
N ALA A 40 -17.34 6.82 -0.77
CA ALA A 40 -17.69 7.58 -1.96
C ALA A 40 -18.61 6.72 -2.83
N ASP A 41 -19.92 6.84 -2.64
CA ASP A 41 -20.93 6.12 -3.42
C ASP A 41 -20.99 6.62 -4.88
N ASN A 42 -20.42 7.81 -5.13
CA ASN A 42 -20.21 8.38 -6.47
C ASN A 42 -19.04 9.41 -6.46
N PRO A 43 -17.78 9.00 -6.65
CA PRO A 43 -16.64 9.91 -6.56
C PRO A 43 -16.63 10.87 -7.76
N SER A 44 -16.91 12.16 -7.52
CA SER A 44 -16.83 13.24 -8.52
C SER A 44 -15.40 13.60 -8.93
N LEU A 45 -14.40 12.99 -8.29
CA LEU A 45 -12.98 13.21 -8.54
C LEU A 45 -12.38 11.94 -9.17
N THR A 46 -12.43 11.88 -10.50
CA THR A 46 -11.85 10.78 -11.28
C THR A 46 -10.33 10.92 -11.28
N VAL A 47 -9.67 10.39 -10.25
CA VAL A 47 -8.25 10.07 -10.37
C VAL A 47 -8.15 9.03 -11.48
N ARG A 48 -7.47 9.38 -12.58
CA ARG A 48 -7.23 8.49 -13.71
C ARG A 48 -6.45 7.28 -13.21
N LEU A 49 -7.16 6.21 -12.90
CA LEU A 49 -6.59 4.89 -12.73
C LEU A 49 -5.83 4.58 -14.02
N VAL A 50 -4.54 4.25 -13.91
CA VAL A 50 -3.89 3.46 -14.96
C VAL A 50 -4.59 2.11 -14.90
N GLN A 51 -5.70 1.97 -15.63
CA GLN A 51 -6.40 0.71 -15.78
C GLN A 51 -5.46 -0.25 -16.49
N GLY A 52 -4.79 -1.11 -15.72
CA GLY A 52 -4.24 -2.35 -16.25
C GLY A 52 -5.38 -3.35 -16.44
N THR A 53 -5.39 -4.05 -17.58
CA THR A 53 -6.36 -5.09 -17.95
C THR A 53 -6.22 -6.38 -17.12
N ALA A 54 -5.69 -6.29 -15.89
CA ALA A 54 -5.43 -7.46 -15.07
C ALA A 54 -6.75 -8.03 -14.53
N THR A 55 -6.99 -9.30 -14.84
CA THR A 55 -8.17 -10.09 -14.43
C THR A 55 -8.27 -10.32 -12.92
N SER A 56 -7.23 -9.94 -12.15
CA SER A 56 -7.29 -9.90 -10.69
C SER A 56 -6.58 -8.67 -10.11
N PRO A 57 -7.09 -8.10 -8.99
CA PRO A 57 -6.49 -6.94 -8.33
C PRO A 57 -5.04 -7.20 -7.85
N ARG A 58 -4.71 -8.46 -7.50
CA ARG A 58 -3.35 -8.89 -7.13
C ARG A 58 -2.38 -8.86 -8.31
N CYS A 59 -2.80 -9.38 -9.46
CA CYS A 59 -1.96 -9.41 -10.66
C CYS A 59 -1.70 -7.99 -11.20
N GLY A 60 -2.65 -7.06 -11.02
CA GLY A 60 -2.51 -5.67 -11.47
C GLY A 60 -1.34 -4.95 -10.80
N VAL A 61 -1.25 -4.98 -9.46
CA VAL A 61 -0.19 -4.26 -8.73
C VAL A 61 1.19 -4.87 -8.93
N ILE A 62 1.30 -6.20 -9.04
CA ILE A 62 2.57 -6.89 -9.30
C ILE A 62 3.12 -6.49 -10.68
N LEU A 63 2.28 -6.58 -11.72
CA LEU A 63 2.67 -6.23 -13.08
C LEU A 63 3.03 -4.74 -13.20
N LEU A 64 2.23 -3.86 -12.58
CA LEU A 64 2.50 -2.42 -12.57
C LEU A 64 3.88 -2.11 -11.97
N PHE A 65 4.21 -2.71 -10.83
CA PHE A 65 5.49 -2.46 -10.16
C PHE A 65 6.67 -3.03 -10.95
N GLY A 66 6.49 -4.19 -11.58
CA GLY A 66 7.47 -4.73 -12.52
C GLY A 66 7.75 -3.77 -13.69
N GLN A 67 6.71 -3.17 -14.26
CA GLN A 67 6.85 -2.19 -15.35
C GLN A 67 7.53 -0.89 -14.88
N ILE A 68 7.22 -0.42 -13.68
CA ILE A 68 7.87 0.75 -13.07
C ILE A 68 9.36 0.48 -12.87
N HIS A 69 9.71 -0.68 -12.31
CA HIS A 69 11.10 -1.07 -12.10
C HIS A 69 11.87 -1.23 -13.41
N ALA A 70 11.24 -1.81 -14.44
CA ALA A 70 11.81 -1.96 -15.77
C ALA A 70 12.10 -0.61 -16.46
N ARG A 71 11.39 0.46 -16.07
CA ARG A 71 11.65 1.84 -16.52
C ARG A 71 12.76 2.54 -15.74
N GLY A 72 13.45 1.83 -14.85
CA GLY A 72 14.56 2.36 -14.05
C GLY A 72 14.13 3.11 -12.80
N ILE A 73 12.83 3.12 -12.47
CA ILE A 73 12.34 3.69 -11.22
C ILE A 73 12.63 2.70 -10.09
N THR A 74 13.38 3.14 -9.09
CA THR A 74 13.90 2.29 -8.02
C THR A 74 13.02 2.29 -6.77
N SER A 75 12.13 3.27 -6.61
CA SER A 75 11.23 3.38 -5.48
C SER A 75 9.84 3.93 -5.83
N VAL A 76 8.83 3.48 -5.10
CA VAL A 76 7.43 3.95 -5.20
C VAL A 76 6.83 4.08 -3.81
N MET A 77 6.02 5.12 -3.62
CA MET A 77 5.13 5.28 -2.48
C MET A 77 3.69 5.04 -2.90
N VAL A 78 2.94 4.28 -2.11
CA VAL A 78 1.52 4.00 -2.30
C VAL A 78 0.76 4.69 -1.18
N GLU A 79 0.01 5.74 -1.50
CA GLU A 79 -0.65 6.59 -0.49
C GLU A 79 -2.12 6.28 -0.23
N GLY A 80 -2.80 5.55 -1.13
CA GLY A 80 -4.22 5.31 -0.90
C GLY A 80 -5.04 4.73 -2.04
N GLY A 81 -6.35 4.79 -1.80
CA GLY A 81 -7.38 3.98 -2.45
C GLY A 81 -7.55 2.66 -1.70
N ALA A 82 -8.71 2.43 -1.07
CA ALA A 82 -8.98 1.22 -0.29
C ALA A 82 -8.67 -0.07 -1.07
N SER A 83 -9.04 -0.09 -2.36
CA SER A 83 -8.76 -1.22 -3.26
C SER A 83 -7.27 -1.41 -3.55
N ILE A 84 -6.48 -0.32 -3.65
CA ILE A 84 -5.03 -0.40 -3.91
C ILE A 84 -4.32 -0.87 -2.64
N LEU A 85 -4.64 -0.26 -1.49
CA LEU A 85 -4.14 -0.68 -0.19
C LEU A 85 -4.44 -2.17 0.08
N THR A 86 -5.70 -2.58 -0.13
CA THR A 86 -6.11 -3.99 0.00
C THR A 86 -5.33 -4.88 -0.96
N SER A 87 -5.14 -4.48 -2.22
CA SER A 87 -4.38 -5.28 -3.18
C SER A 87 -2.91 -5.45 -2.78
N CYS A 88 -2.25 -4.37 -2.35
CA CYS A 88 -0.88 -4.40 -1.86
C CYS A 88 -0.74 -5.29 -0.62
N LEU A 89 -1.65 -5.17 0.35
CA LEU A 89 -1.62 -5.99 1.57
C LEU A 89 -1.94 -7.46 1.30
N MET A 90 -2.81 -7.74 0.32
CA MET A 90 -3.12 -9.10 -0.11
C MET A 90 -1.92 -9.76 -0.81
N VAL A 91 -1.15 -9.01 -1.59
CA VAL A 91 0.10 -9.50 -2.16
C VAL A 91 1.15 -9.68 -1.06
N GLN A 92 1.29 -8.73 -0.13
CA GLN A 92 2.19 -8.84 1.02
C GLN A 92 1.90 -10.07 1.89
N ALA A 93 0.63 -10.45 2.06
CA ALA A 93 0.24 -11.66 2.79
C ALA A 93 0.67 -12.96 2.10
N THR A 94 0.92 -12.91 0.79
CA THR A 94 1.42 -14.07 0.00
C THR A 94 2.93 -14.00 -0.20
N ASP A 95 3.48 -12.80 -0.32
CA ASP A 95 4.90 -12.49 -0.49
C ASP A 95 5.33 -11.44 0.53
N SER A 96 5.97 -11.90 1.60
CA SER A 96 6.44 -11.05 2.69
C SER A 96 7.50 -10.02 2.28
N GLN A 97 8.05 -10.09 1.06
CA GLN A 97 9.07 -9.17 0.56
C GLN A 97 8.51 -8.12 -0.41
N PHE A 98 7.21 -8.14 -0.69
CA PHE A 98 6.57 -7.24 -1.64
C PHE A 98 6.68 -5.76 -1.20
N LEU A 99 6.28 -5.46 0.03
CA LEU A 99 6.44 -4.15 0.67
C LEU A 99 7.78 -4.09 1.40
N SER A 100 8.51 -2.99 1.23
CA SER A 100 9.73 -2.76 2.01
C SER A 100 9.42 -2.31 3.42
N HIS A 101 8.40 -1.45 3.58
CA HIS A 101 7.84 -1.04 4.86
C HIS A 101 6.49 -0.34 4.70
N GLY A 102 5.76 -0.23 5.82
CA GLY A 102 4.52 0.52 5.93
C GLY A 102 4.64 1.65 6.95
N ILE A 103 4.09 2.82 6.63
CA ILE A 103 3.92 3.96 7.52
C ILE A 103 2.42 4.13 7.73
N VAL A 104 1.96 4.07 8.98
CA VAL A 104 0.54 4.22 9.30
C VAL A 104 0.37 5.38 10.26
N THR A 105 -0.43 6.38 9.87
CA THR A 105 -0.84 7.45 10.78
C THR A 105 -2.10 7.02 11.51
N ILE A 106 -2.04 6.90 12.84
CA ILE A 106 -3.20 6.57 13.66
C ILE A 106 -3.83 7.86 14.17
N ALA A 107 -5.03 8.16 13.70
CA ALA A 107 -5.87 9.21 14.27
C ALA A 107 -6.48 8.71 15.59
N PRO A 108 -6.37 9.45 16.71
CA PRO A 108 -6.83 9.03 18.02
C PRO A 108 -8.36 9.20 18.19
N LEU A 109 -9.13 8.73 17.21
CA LEU A 109 -10.58 8.81 17.18
C LEU A 109 -11.15 7.57 16.45
N PHE A 110 -12.43 7.29 16.65
CA PHE A 110 -13.17 6.23 15.95
C PHE A 110 -13.99 6.82 14.81
N VAL A 111 -13.92 6.24 13.61
CA VAL A 111 -14.66 6.73 12.43
C VAL A 111 -15.72 5.73 11.96
N CYS A 112 -15.46 4.42 12.01
CA CYS A 112 -16.41 3.34 11.74
C CYS A 112 -17.02 3.26 10.32
N VAL A 113 -16.38 3.77 9.26
CA VAL A 113 -17.00 3.86 7.93
C VAL A 113 -16.31 3.02 6.84
N LEU A 114 -15.11 3.37 6.41
CA LEU A 114 -14.41 2.67 5.31
C LEU A 114 -13.08 2.12 5.81
N TYR A 115 -12.96 0.80 5.93
CA TYR A 115 -11.72 0.15 6.37
C TYR A 115 -10.66 0.07 5.27
N ALA A 116 -9.39 0.19 5.65
CA ALA A 116 -8.24 0.00 4.75
C ALA A 116 -8.18 -1.40 4.14
N ILE A 117 -8.69 -2.39 4.87
CA ILE A 117 -8.58 -3.81 4.56
C ILE A 117 -10.00 -4.40 4.60
N GLU A 118 -10.55 -4.78 3.45
CA GLU A 118 -11.91 -5.36 3.38
C GLU A 118 -12.01 -6.81 3.90
N LYS A 119 -10.90 -7.44 4.29
CA LYS A 119 -10.87 -8.77 4.92
C LYS A 119 -10.00 -8.80 6.16
N LYS A 120 -10.53 -9.39 7.22
CA LYS A 120 -9.84 -9.69 8.48
C LYS A 120 -8.67 -10.66 8.20
N VAL A 121 -7.48 -10.12 7.91
CA VAL A 121 -6.24 -10.89 7.67
C VAL A 121 -5.43 -11.06 8.96
N ILE A 122 -5.73 -10.30 10.01
CA ILE A 122 -4.98 -10.34 11.28
C ILE A 122 -5.93 -10.73 12.40
N SER A 123 -5.85 -11.99 12.81
CA SER A 123 -6.40 -12.48 14.07
C SER A 123 -5.31 -12.27 15.13
N TRP A 124 -5.55 -11.40 16.09
CA TRP A 124 -4.81 -11.42 17.35
C TRP A 124 -5.45 -12.51 18.21
N ALA A 125 -4.72 -13.60 18.43
CA ALA A 125 -4.96 -14.55 19.50
C ALA A 125 -3.99 -14.25 20.63
#